data_AF-A0A0C3R0H6-F1
#
_entry.id   AF-A0A0C3R0H6-F1
#
_cell.length_a   1.000
_cell.length_b   1.000
_cell.length_c   1.000
_cell.angle_alpha   90.00
_cell.angle_beta   90.00
_cell.angle_gamma   90.00
#
_symmetry.space_group_name_H-M   'P 1'
#
loop_
_entity.id
_entity.type
_entity.pdbx_description
1 polymer ?
#
loop_
_entity_poly.entity_id
_entity_poly.type
_entity_poly.pdbx_seq_one_letter_code
_entity_poly.pdbx_strand_id
1 'polypeptide(L)'
;MSKKLIAKVILTLALTACGTSQAPSSASNSGDSAVLNNLLEVSVADLDNYWQAKPVKPVMLKSRPKWLPKGAGKFSYFVVIDSQGNEVSKTLVGSTPEGWMTQARLNKMPKVSYLVSENNPEHQPIKVLLTSEVMPRRMIKSN
;
A
#
# COMPACT_ATOMS: atom_id res chain seq x y z
N MET A 1 25.36 22.61 -74.36
CA MET A 1 23.95 22.24 -74.55
C MET A 1 23.30 22.05 -73.20
N SER A 2 22.32 22.91 -72.95
CA SER A 2 21.45 23.03 -71.79
C SER A 2 20.52 21.83 -71.65
N LYS A 3 20.25 21.43 -70.41
CA LYS A 3 18.96 20.89 -69.97
C LYS A 3 18.84 21.11 -68.47
N LYS A 4 18.40 22.32 -68.11
CA LYS A 4 17.90 22.65 -66.78
C LYS A 4 16.58 21.88 -66.62
N LEU A 5 16.51 20.99 -65.65
CA LEU A 5 15.28 20.28 -65.32
C LEU A 5 14.38 21.17 -64.46
N ILE A 6 13.14 21.20 -64.88
CA ILE A 6 12.06 22.10 -64.53
C ILE A 6 11.58 21.85 -63.09
N ALA A 7 11.29 22.94 -62.40
CA ALA A 7 10.64 22.97 -61.10
C ALA A 7 9.25 22.31 -61.12
N LYS A 8 8.91 21.58 -60.05
CA LYS A 8 7.51 21.34 -59.66
C LYS A 8 7.32 21.54 -58.15
N VAL A 9 6.80 22.73 -57.86
CA VAL A 9 5.70 23.06 -56.96
C VAL A 9 5.15 21.92 -56.08
N ILE A 10 5.45 22.03 -54.78
CA ILE A 10 4.61 21.89 -53.57
C ILE A 10 3.24 21.22 -53.73
N LEU A 11 3.00 20.17 -52.93
CA LEU A 11 1.70 19.99 -52.26
C LEU A 11 1.93 19.43 -50.85
N THR A 12 1.87 20.31 -49.86
CA THR A 12 1.71 19.99 -48.43
C THR A 12 0.32 19.41 -48.20
N LEU A 13 0.25 18.13 -47.85
CA LEU A 13 -0.91 17.54 -47.18
C LEU A 13 -0.60 17.52 -45.68
N ALA A 14 -1.11 18.53 -44.98
CA ALA A 14 -1.20 18.51 -43.52
C ALA A 14 -2.23 17.45 -43.13
N LEU A 15 -1.76 16.31 -42.63
CA LEU A 15 -2.60 15.36 -41.89
C LEU A 15 -2.64 15.82 -40.43
N THR A 16 -3.57 16.73 -40.12
CA THR A 16 -4.09 16.88 -38.76
C THR A 16 -4.95 15.66 -38.45
N ALA A 17 -4.31 14.60 -37.95
CA ALA A 17 -4.99 13.57 -37.17
C ALA A 17 -4.78 13.91 -35.70
N CYS A 18 -5.72 14.67 -35.13
CA CYS A 18 -5.97 14.70 -33.69
C CYS A 18 -6.46 13.29 -33.30
N GLY A 19 -5.53 12.37 -33.11
CA GLY A 19 -5.76 11.08 -32.49
C GLY A 19 -5.24 11.17 -31.07
N THR A 20 -6.14 11.42 -30.13
CA THR A 20 -5.92 11.38 -28.69
C THR A 20 -5.10 10.14 -28.35
N SER A 21 -3.83 10.32 -27.98
CA SER A 21 -3.05 9.26 -27.34
C SER A 21 -3.67 9.01 -25.98
N GLN A 22 -4.67 8.12 -25.95
CA GLN A 22 -5.06 7.41 -24.76
C GLN A 22 -3.87 6.53 -24.39
N ALA A 23 -3.08 7.00 -23.43
CA ALA A 23 -2.25 6.12 -22.64
C ALA A 23 -3.16 5.00 -22.09
N PRO A 24 -2.72 3.72 -22.11
CA PRO A 24 -3.53 2.64 -21.59
C PRO A 24 -3.80 2.90 -20.11
N SER A 25 -5.03 3.27 -19.81
CA SER A 25 -5.61 3.22 -18.48
C SER A 25 -5.48 1.78 -18.02
N SER A 26 -4.43 1.51 -17.24
CA SER A 26 -4.45 0.37 -16.34
C SER A 26 -5.71 0.53 -15.51
N ALA A 27 -6.62 -0.43 -15.69
CA ALA A 27 -7.89 -0.52 -15.00
C ALA A 27 -7.68 -0.25 -13.50
N SER A 28 -8.01 0.96 -13.07
CA SER A 28 -8.28 1.24 -11.67
C SER A 28 -9.58 0.53 -11.36
N ASN A 29 -9.53 -0.52 -10.56
CA ASN A 29 -10.71 -1.09 -9.94
C ASN A 29 -11.44 0.05 -9.22
N SER A 30 -12.55 0.48 -9.81
CA SER A 30 -13.40 1.57 -9.38
C SER A 30 -14.24 1.14 -8.17
N GLY A 31 -13.55 0.90 -7.06
CA GLY A 31 -14.09 0.65 -5.73
C GLY A 31 -13.23 1.26 -4.62
N ASP A 32 -11.91 1.42 -4.83
CA ASP A 32 -10.97 1.81 -3.77
C ASP A 32 -10.53 3.29 -3.81
N SER A 33 -10.80 4.01 -4.91
CA SER A 33 -10.20 5.34 -5.14
C SER A 33 -10.91 6.49 -4.38
N ALA A 34 -12.18 6.33 -4.04
CA ALA A 34 -12.92 7.35 -3.28
C ALA A 34 -12.49 7.41 -1.79
N VAL A 35 -11.98 6.30 -1.25
CA VAL A 35 -11.51 6.22 0.15
C VAL A 35 -10.16 6.93 0.33
N LEU A 36 -9.34 7.01 -0.73
CA LEU A 36 -7.96 7.49 -0.61
C LEU A 36 -7.80 9.01 -0.67
N ASN A 37 -8.74 9.74 -1.29
CA ASN A 37 -8.58 11.19 -1.50
C ASN A 37 -8.81 12.04 -0.24
N ASN A 38 -9.35 11.47 0.85
CA ASN A 38 -9.57 12.13 2.14
C ASN A 38 -9.00 11.32 3.32
N LEU A 39 -8.03 10.44 3.07
CA LEU A 39 -7.54 9.53 4.10
C LEU A 39 -6.56 10.25 5.05
N LEU A 40 -6.94 10.37 6.31
CA LEU A 40 -6.11 11.00 7.34
C LEU A 40 -4.90 10.11 7.65
N GLU A 41 -3.69 10.62 7.41
CA GLU A 41 -2.47 9.94 7.82
C GLU A 41 -2.15 10.30 9.28
N VAL A 42 -2.05 9.28 10.14
CA VAL A 42 -1.79 9.43 11.58
C VAL A 42 -0.54 8.66 12.00
N SER A 43 0.08 9.12 13.09
CA SER A 43 1.19 8.41 13.71
C SER A 43 0.69 7.19 14.51
N VAL A 44 1.59 6.23 14.81
CA VAL A 44 1.23 5.09 15.67
C VAL A 44 0.84 5.54 17.08
N ALA A 45 1.45 6.61 17.58
CA ALA A 45 1.15 7.14 18.91
C ALA A 45 -0.28 7.67 19.02
N ASP A 46 -0.86 8.09 17.89
CA ASP A 46 -2.21 8.62 17.82
C ASP A 46 -3.25 7.58 17.41
N LEU A 47 -2.83 6.34 17.07
CA LEU A 47 -3.72 5.30 16.59
C LEU A 47 -4.88 5.03 17.56
N ASP A 48 -4.60 4.94 18.86
CA ASP A 48 -5.61 4.66 19.89
C ASP A 48 -6.65 5.78 20.06
N ASN A 49 -6.36 7.00 19.56
CA ASN A 49 -7.36 8.08 19.49
C ASN A 49 -8.42 7.82 18.41
N TYR A 50 -8.14 6.93 17.44
CA TYR A 50 -9.06 6.62 16.35
C TYR A 50 -9.61 5.21 16.45
N TRP A 51 -8.73 4.23 16.64
CA TRP A 51 -9.02 2.81 16.53
C TRP A 51 -8.21 2.02 17.54
N GLN A 52 -8.91 1.26 18.39
CA GLN A 52 -8.28 0.39 19.39
C GLN A 52 -8.29 -1.05 18.90
N ALA A 53 -7.15 -1.74 18.95
CA ALA A 53 -7.09 -3.13 18.47
C ALA A 53 -8.06 -4.03 19.26
N LYS A 54 -8.90 -4.81 18.56
CA LYS A 54 -9.78 -5.78 19.23
C LYS A 54 -8.92 -6.80 19.98
N PRO A 55 -9.19 -7.07 21.26
CA PRO A 55 -8.47 -8.09 21.98
C PRO A 55 -8.74 -9.47 21.37
N VAL A 56 -7.68 -10.14 20.94
CA VAL A 56 -7.74 -11.51 20.41
C VAL A 56 -7.02 -12.43 21.39
N LYS A 57 -7.63 -13.58 21.70
CA LYS A 57 -6.99 -14.59 22.54
C LYS A 57 -5.69 -15.06 21.88
N PRO A 58 -4.56 -15.12 22.60
CA PRO A 58 -3.33 -15.67 22.06
C PRO A 58 -3.54 -17.10 21.55
N VAL A 59 -3.14 -17.36 20.31
CA VAL A 59 -3.22 -18.70 19.71
C VAL A 59 -1.82 -19.29 19.61
N MET A 60 -1.62 -20.47 20.18
CA MET A 60 -0.37 -21.21 20.01
C MET A 60 -0.34 -21.84 18.61
N LEU A 61 0.54 -21.32 17.75
CA LEU A 61 0.73 -21.85 16.42
C LEU A 61 1.58 -23.13 16.46
N LYS A 62 1.14 -24.18 15.75
CA LYS A 62 1.90 -25.44 15.63
C LYS A 62 3.22 -25.28 14.86
N SER A 63 3.30 -24.28 13.99
CA SER A 63 4.48 -24.01 13.16
C SER A 63 4.57 -22.53 12.77
N ARG A 64 5.74 -22.09 12.28
CA ARG A 64 5.93 -20.72 11.77
C ARG A 64 4.99 -20.46 10.57
N PRO A 65 4.20 -19.38 10.57
CA PRO A 65 3.40 -18.99 9.41
C PRO A 65 4.25 -18.80 8.15
N LYS A 66 3.71 -19.21 6.99
CA LYS A 66 4.40 -19.06 5.69
C LYS A 66 4.68 -17.60 5.30
N TRP A 67 3.85 -16.66 5.78
CA TRP A 67 4.02 -15.23 5.51
C TRP A 67 5.24 -14.66 6.25
N LEU A 68 5.55 -15.17 7.45
CA LEU A 68 6.63 -14.65 8.28
C LEU A 68 8.01 -15.12 7.76
N PRO A 69 8.94 -14.21 7.42
CA PRO A 69 10.27 -14.60 6.99
C PRO A 69 11.07 -15.33 8.09
N LYS A 70 12.12 -16.06 7.69
CA LYS A 70 13.02 -16.73 8.63
C LYS A 70 14.05 -15.73 9.17
N GLY A 71 14.50 -15.95 10.40
CA GLY A 71 15.52 -15.10 11.04
C GLY A 71 14.91 -13.93 11.82
N ALA A 72 15.77 -13.02 12.26
CA ALA A 72 15.36 -11.77 12.87
C ALA A 72 15.26 -10.67 11.80
N GLY A 73 14.35 -9.72 12.01
CA GLY A 73 14.21 -8.59 11.10
C GLY A 73 13.17 -7.59 11.57
N LYS A 74 13.23 -6.41 10.96
CA LYS A 74 12.31 -5.29 11.17
C LYS A 74 11.65 -4.94 9.84
N PHE A 75 10.42 -4.48 9.88
CA PHE A 75 9.74 -3.97 8.70
C PHE A 75 8.72 -2.92 9.08
N SER A 76 8.56 -1.95 8.20
CA SER A 76 7.58 -0.88 8.35
C SER A 76 6.62 -0.90 7.18
N TYR A 77 5.35 -0.64 7.45
CA TYR A 77 4.29 -0.69 6.45
C TYR A 77 3.16 0.27 6.82
N PHE A 78 2.54 0.87 5.81
CA PHE A 78 1.27 1.53 5.99
C PHE A 78 0.14 0.51 6.08
N VAL A 79 -0.83 0.76 6.93
CA VAL A 79 -2.12 0.08 6.93
C VAL A 79 -3.24 1.11 6.83
N VAL A 80 -4.28 0.79 6.06
CA VAL A 80 -5.50 1.58 5.98
C VAL A 80 -6.59 0.87 6.75
N ILE A 81 -7.23 1.60 7.66
CA ILE A 81 -8.36 1.14 8.48
C ILE A 81 -9.60 1.88 7.98
N ASP A 82 -10.63 1.12 7.58
CA ASP A 82 -11.91 1.68 7.12
C ASP A 82 -12.80 2.16 8.28
N SER A 83 -13.95 2.78 7.96
CA SER A 83 -14.90 3.29 8.95
C SER A 83 -15.63 2.17 9.74
N GLN A 84 -15.42 0.92 9.36
CA GLN A 84 -15.92 -0.26 10.04
C GLN A 84 -14.85 -0.88 10.95
N GLY A 85 -13.66 -0.28 11.03
CA GLY A 85 -12.54 -0.74 11.84
C GLY A 85 -11.83 -1.97 11.27
N ASN A 86 -11.87 -2.17 9.95
CA ASN A 86 -11.17 -3.29 9.29
C ASN A 86 -9.94 -2.80 8.52
N GLU A 87 -8.88 -3.60 8.56
CA GLU A 87 -7.73 -3.37 7.68
C GLU A 87 -8.09 -3.71 6.24
N VAL A 88 -8.16 -2.71 5.37
CA VAL A 88 -8.50 -2.90 3.95
C VAL A 88 -7.24 -3.13 3.12
N SER A 89 -6.16 -2.40 3.38
CA SER A 89 -4.90 -2.51 2.64
C SER A 89 -3.66 -2.41 3.53
N LYS A 90 -2.55 -2.98 3.04
CA LYS A 90 -1.22 -2.86 3.63
C LYS A 90 -0.21 -2.55 2.54
N THR A 91 0.68 -1.58 2.76
CA THR A 91 1.73 -1.20 1.80
C THR A 91 3.07 -1.20 2.50
N LEU A 92 3.98 -2.06 2.06
CA LEU A 92 5.32 -2.16 2.60
C LEU A 92 6.10 -0.88 2.30
N VAL A 93 6.70 -0.29 3.34
CA VAL A 93 7.62 0.83 3.22
C VAL A 93 9.05 0.32 3.06
N GLY A 94 9.43 -0.67 3.88
CA GLY A 94 10.76 -1.24 3.83
C GLY A 94 10.99 -2.32 4.87
N SER A 95 12.16 -2.95 4.82
CA SER A 95 12.59 -3.92 5.82
C SER A 95 14.09 -3.91 6.04
N THR A 96 14.48 -4.41 7.20
CA THR A 96 15.87 -4.62 7.60
C THR A 96 15.99 -6.07 8.08
N PRO A 97 16.78 -6.94 7.42
CA PRO A 97 17.56 -6.68 6.19
C PRO A 97 16.69 -6.29 4.99
N GLU A 98 17.27 -5.62 4.00
CA GLU A 98 16.56 -5.31 2.76
C GLU A 98 16.08 -6.59 2.08
N GLY A 99 14.85 -6.57 1.53
CA GLY A 99 14.22 -7.72 0.89
C GLY A 99 13.80 -8.85 1.85
N TRP A 100 14.06 -8.72 3.15
CA TRP A 100 13.68 -9.72 4.15
C TRP A 100 12.16 -9.86 4.26
N MET A 101 11.45 -8.72 4.32
CA MET A 101 10.01 -8.67 4.12
C MET A 101 9.71 -8.22 2.69
N THR A 102 8.67 -8.79 2.09
CA THR A 102 8.20 -8.42 0.74
C THR A 102 6.71 -8.10 0.77
N GLN A 103 6.22 -7.28 -0.17
CA GLN A 103 4.79 -6.98 -0.29
C GLN A 103 3.95 -8.25 -0.40
N ALA A 104 4.43 -9.25 -1.16
CA ALA A 104 3.73 -10.53 -1.32
C ALA A 104 3.59 -11.33 -0.02
N ARG A 105 4.55 -11.20 0.91
CA ARG A 105 4.47 -11.78 2.26
C ARG A 105 3.56 -10.96 3.16
N LEU A 106 3.69 -9.62 3.12
CA LEU A 106 2.84 -8.70 3.88
C LEU A 106 1.35 -8.87 3.55
N ASN A 107 1.00 -9.07 2.28
CA ASN A 107 -0.38 -9.32 1.85
C ASN A 107 -0.99 -10.61 2.45
N LYS A 108 -0.16 -11.54 2.92
CA LYS A 108 -0.58 -12.79 3.57
C LYS A 108 -0.60 -12.68 5.10
N MET A 109 -0.17 -11.55 5.65
CA MET A 109 -0.24 -11.28 7.08
C MET A 109 -1.72 -11.18 7.48
N PRO A 110 -2.13 -11.81 8.60
CA PRO A 110 -3.49 -11.69 9.11
C PRO A 110 -3.92 -10.23 9.23
N LYS A 111 -5.19 -9.98 8.97
CA LYS A 111 -5.80 -8.67 9.17
C LYS A 111 -6.23 -8.52 10.63
N VAL A 112 -5.97 -7.35 11.20
CA VAL A 112 -6.48 -6.96 12.51
C VAL A 112 -7.84 -6.27 12.31
N SER A 113 -8.71 -6.43 13.30
CA SER A 113 -9.95 -5.65 13.40
C SER A 113 -9.86 -4.76 14.63
N TYR A 114 -10.47 -3.59 14.56
CA TYR A 114 -10.40 -2.56 15.58
C TYR A 114 -11.79 -2.24 16.12
N LEU A 115 -11.83 -1.73 17.34
CA LEU A 115 -12.96 -1.05 17.95
C LEU A 115 -12.79 0.45 17.70
N VAL A 116 -13.90 1.14 17.51
CA VAL A 116 -13.89 2.60 17.45
C VAL A 116 -13.46 3.17 18.80
N SER A 117 -12.60 4.19 18.78
CA SER A 117 -12.23 4.94 19.98
C SER A 117 -13.31 5.96 20.33
N GLU A 118 -13.47 6.28 21.61
CA GLU A 118 -14.40 7.34 22.06
C GLU A 118 -14.07 8.71 21.43
N ASN A 119 -12.81 8.93 21.07
CA ASN A 119 -12.33 10.15 20.42
C ASN A 119 -12.57 10.17 18.90
N ASN A 120 -13.20 9.14 18.33
CA ASN A 120 -13.50 9.04 16.90
C ASN A 120 -14.96 8.65 16.63
N PRO A 121 -15.94 9.45 17.12
CA PRO A 121 -17.37 9.14 16.97
C PRO A 121 -17.85 9.16 15.51
N GLU A 122 -17.11 9.79 14.61
CA GLU A 122 -17.41 9.84 13.18
C GLU A 122 -16.86 8.64 12.41
N HIS A 123 -16.17 7.71 13.09
CA HIS A 123 -15.57 6.52 12.47
C HIS A 123 -14.62 6.89 11.32
N GLN A 124 -13.82 7.95 11.50
CA GLN A 124 -12.92 8.47 10.48
C GLN A 124 -11.95 7.36 10.03
N PRO A 125 -11.92 7.02 8.72
CA PRO A 125 -10.90 6.15 8.15
C PRO A 125 -9.53 6.80 8.25
N ILE A 126 -8.51 5.97 8.53
CA ILE A 126 -7.14 6.45 8.69
C ILE A 126 -6.13 5.58 7.94
N LYS A 127 -4.96 6.17 7.69
CA LYS A 127 -3.74 5.49 7.26
C LYS A 127 -2.69 5.65 8.36
N VAL A 128 -2.05 4.57 8.77
CA VAL A 128 -1.03 4.61 9.84
C VAL A 128 0.21 3.84 9.42
N LEU A 129 1.38 4.40 9.74
CA LEU A 129 2.68 3.75 9.52
C LEU A 129 3.04 2.86 10.70
N LEU A 130 2.91 1.54 10.57
CA LEU A 130 3.30 0.60 11.61
C LEU A 130 4.73 0.10 11.41
N THR A 131 5.39 -0.23 12.52
CA THR A 131 6.68 -0.93 12.53
C THR A 131 6.58 -2.19 13.36
N SER A 132 7.12 -3.28 12.84
CA SER A 132 7.13 -4.59 13.48
C SER A 132 8.54 -5.16 13.55
N GLU A 133 8.85 -5.78 14.67
CA GLU A 133 10.11 -6.47 14.91
C GLU A 133 9.85 -7.95 15.19
N VAL A 134 10.64 -8.81 14.55
CA VAL A 134 10.56 -10.25 14.69
C VAL A 134 11.91 -10.74 15.13
N MET A 135 11.93 -11.50 16.22
CA MET A 135 13.12 -12.16 16.72
C MET A 135 12.83 -13.61 17.10
N PRO A 136 13.74 -14.55 16.78
CA PRO A 136 13.71 -15.89 17.34
C PRO A 136 13.59 -15.89 18.87
N ARG A 137 12.73 -16.77 19.40
CA ARG A 137 12.44 -16.87 20.84
C ARG A 137 13.67 -16.93 21.73
N ARG A 138 14.72 -17.63 21.30
CA ARG A 138 16.01 -17.75 22.02
C ARG A 138 16.76 -16.43 22.21
N MET A 139 16.40 -15.38 21.47
CA MET A 139 17.02 -14.05 21.55
C MET A 139 16.18 -13.04 22.33
N ILE A 140 14.97 -13.43 22.76
CA ILE A 140 14.13 -12.60 23.64
C ILE A 140 14.73 -12.71 25.04
N LYS A 141 15.29 -11.61 25.55
CA LYS A 141 15.71 -11.53 26.95
C LYS A 141 14.45 -11.44 27.82
N SER A 142 14.30 -12.34 28.79
CA SER A 142 13.31 -12.14 29.85
C SER A 142 13.82 -11.01 30.72
N ASN A 143 13.03 -9.95 30.85
CA ASN A 143 13.13 -9.06 32.00
C ASN A 143 12.45 -9.71 33.20
#